data_AF-A0A932XF32-F1
#
_entry.id   AF-A0A932XF32-F1
#
_cell.length_a   1.000
_cell.length_b   1.000
_cell.length_c   1.000
_cell.angle_alpha   90.00
_cell.angle_beta   90.00
_cell.angle_gamma   90.00
#
_symmetry.space_group_name_H-M   'P 1'
#
loop_
_entity.id
_entity.type
_entity.pdbx_description
1 polymer ?
#
loop_
_entity_poly.entity_id
_entity_poly.type
_entity_poly.pdbx_seq_one_letter_code
_entity_poly.pdbx_strand_id
1 'polypeptide(L)'
;ANLVSIKVARQLRRALGSQRLPDSDEIAVEREMIKAETRSLLDRTLELGDGDPAIGQLRAVERGVIDVPFSSWIKVNGRVMIVRDRTGAVRYLDTGNLPFSREIVDYHRAKIAERERAEGRPADLKMVIDDVRGYAAELFRAPEVVVAGR
;
A
#
# COMPACT_ATOMS: atom_id res chain seq x y z
N ALA A 1 1.23 -26.19 10.88
CA ALA A 1 1.41 -25.04 9.97
C ALA A 1 2.45 -24.03 10.49
N ASN A 2 2.22 -23.33 11.62
CA ASN A 2 3.08 -22.23 12.08
C ASN A 2 4.59 -22.56 12.17
N LEU A 3 4.95 -23.69 12.82
CA LEU A 3 6.35 -24.12 12.94
C LEU A 3 7.04 -24.33 11.58
N VAL A 4 6.31 -24.83 10.58
CA VAL A 4 6.83 -25.04 9.22
C VAL A 4 7.12 -23.70 8.57
N SER A 5 6.20 -22.74 8.65
CA SER A 5 6.40 -21.38 8.12
C SER A 5 7.62 -20.68 8.72
N ILE A 6 7.82 -20.80 10.04
CA ILE A 6 9.00 -20.24 10.72
C ILE A 6 10.29 -20.91 10.23
N LYS A 7 10.29 -22.24 10.04
CA LYS A 7 11.46 -22.97 9.52
C LYS A 7 11.80 -22.53 8.09
N VAL A 8 10.79 -22.41 7.21
CA VAL A 8 10.96 -21.95 5.82
C VAL A 8 11.47 -20.51 5.79
N ALA A 9 10.85 -19.59 6.53
CA ALA A 9 11.30 -18.20 6.61
C ALA A 9 12.75 -18.08 7.10
N ARG A 10 13.13 -18.88 8.12
CA ARG A 10 14.50 -18.92 8.64
C ARG A 10 15.48 -19.47 7.60
N GLN A 11 15.10 -20.51 6.85
CA GLN A 11 15.93 -21.08 5.79
C GLN A 11 16.14 -20.07 4.66
N LEU A 12 15.09 -19.40 4.20
CA LEU A 12 15.17 -18.34 3.19
C LEU A 12 16.10 -17.22 3.64
N ARG A 13 15.96 -16.75 4.89
CA ARG A 13 16.86 -15.73 5.47
C ARG A 13 18.33 -16.18 5.45
N ARG A 14 18.60 -17.45 5.78
CA ARG A 14 19.96 -18.01 5.75
C ARG A 14 20.51 -18.11 4.34
N ALA A 15 19.69 -18.53 3.37
CA ALA A 15 20.09 -18.65 1.98
C ALA A 15 20.40 -17.29 1.34
N LEU A 16 19.59 -16.27 1.64
CA LEU A 16 19.81 -14.90 1.16
C LEU A 16 21.01 -14.22 1.85
N GLY A 17 21.30 -14.59 3.10
CA GLY A 17 22.50 -14.14 3.81
C GLY A 17 22.57 -12.61 3.95
N SER A 18 23.64 -12.02 3.44
CA SER A 18 23.91 -10.57 3.45
C SER A 18 23.56 -9.87 2.13
N GLN A 19 22.92 -10.56 1.18
CA GLN A 19 22.53 -9.95 -0.09
C GLN A 19 21.65 -8.72 0.13
N ARG A 20 21.88 -7.70 -0.68
CA ARG A 20 21.13 -6.45 -0.72
C ARG A 20 20.62 -6.25 -2.13
N LEU A 21 19.45 -5.63 -2.25
CA LEU A 21 19.01 -5.12 -3.54
C LEU A 21 20.01 -4.04 -3.99
N PRO A 22 20.41 -4.02 -5.26
CA PRO A 22 21.21 -2.91 -5.79
C PRO A 22 20.38 -1.62 -5.72
N ASP A 23 21.05 -0.48 -5.56
CA ASP A 23 20.38 0.80 -5.76
C ASP A 23 20.00 0.96 -7.24
N SER A 24 18.88 1.62 -7.48
CA SER A 24 18.41 2.00 -8.81
C SER A 24 17.71 3.36 -8.74
N ASP A 25 17.58 4.02 -9.88
CA ASP A 25 16.88 5.31 -9.97
C ASP A 25 15.40 5.14 -9.59
N GLU A 26 14.77 4.02 -9.95
CA GLU A 26 13.39 3.72 -9.57
C GLU A 26 13.24 3.57 -8.05
N ILE A 27 14.18 2.89 -7.39
CA ILE A 27 14.19 2.77 -5.93
C ILE A 27 14.41 4.13 -5.28
N ALA A 28 15.28 4.97 -5.85
CA ALA A 28 15.54 6.31 -5.33
C ALA A 28 14.29 7.21 -5.44
N VAL A 29 13.62 7.21 -6.59
CA VAL A 29 12.37 7.96 -6.80
C VAL A 29 11.29 7.50 -5.83
N GLU A 30 11.06 6.19 -5.74
CA GLU A 30 10.03 5.63 -4.84
C GLU A 30 10.34 5.97 -3.37
N ARG A 31 11.61 5.90 -2.96
CA ARG A 31 12.06 6.27 -1.61
C ARG A 31 11.77 7.74 -1.29
N GLU A 32 12.04 8.65 -2.22
CA GLU A 32 11.77 10.07 -2.01
C GLU A 32 10.28 10.39 -1.99
N MET A 33 9.47 9.72 -2.84
CA MET A 33 8.02 9.84 -2.79
C MET A 33 7.44 9.39 -1.45
N ILE A 34 7.83 8.21 -0.94
CA ILE A 34 7.38 7.71 0.37
C ILE A 34 7.79 8.67 1.49
N LYS A 35 9.00 9.23 1.44
CA LYS A 35 9.43 10.23 2.43
C LYS A 35 8.59 11.51 2.36
N ALA A 36 8.28 11.99 1.17
CA ALA A 36 7.46 13.19 0.97
C ALA A 36 6.02 12.99 1.49
N GLU A 37 5.41 11.84 1.20
CA GLU A 37 4.11 11.42 1.73
C GLU A 37 4.13 11.35 3.26
N THR A 38 5.10 10.63 3.81
CA THR A 38 5.25 10.44 5.26
C THR A 38 5.45 11.78 5.97
N ARG A 39 6.30 12.65 5.41
CA ARG A 39 6.56 13.98 5.97
C ARG A 39 5.30 14.84 5.97
N SER A 40 4.54 14.83 4.87
CA SER A 40 3.27 15.57 4.78
C SER A 40 2.28 15.15 5.88
N LEU A 41 2.19 13.85 6.18
CA LEU A 41 1.34 13.32 7.24
C LEU A 41 1.83 13.74 8.63
N LEU A 42 3.13 13.58 8.90
CA LEU A 42 3.72 13.87 10.20
C LEU A 42 3.71 15.37 10.52
N ASP A 43 4.12 16.21 9.57
CA ASP A 43 4.15 17.65 9.74
C ASP A 43 2.74 18.16 10.04
N ARG A 44 1.74 17.74 9.26
CA ARG A 44 0.35 18.14 9.50
C ARG A 44 -0.18 17.61 10.84
N THR A 45 0.20 16.40 11.23
CA THR A 45 -0.22 15.82 12.52
C THR A 45 0.36 16.62 13.69
N LEU A 46 1.63 17.02 13.62
CA LEU A 46 2.29 17.83 14.65
C LEU A 46 1.71 19.25 14.71
N GLU A 47 1.43 19.87 13.56
CA GLU A 47 0.73 21.16 13.50
C GLU A 47 -0.63 21.10 14.19
N LEU A 48 -1.41 20.04 13.93
CA LEU A 48 -2.71 19.85 14.56
C LEU A 48 -2.61 19.67 16.08
N GLY A 49 -1.49 19.14 16.57
CA GLY A 49 -1.21 18.93 17.99
C GLY A 49 -0.49 20.08 18.67
N ASP A 50 -0.24 21.20 17.98
CA ASP A 50 0.58 22.31 18.50
C ASP A 50 1.96 21.82 18.98
N GLY A 51 2.53 20.84 18.28
CA GLY A 51 3.79 20.16 18.61
C GLY A 51 3.65 18.90 19.47
N ASP A 52 2.50 18.63 20.07
CA ASP A 52 2.24 17.39 20.84
C ASP A 52 1.78 16.26 19.89
N PRO A 53 2.55 15.16 19.75
CA PRO A 53 2.20 14.07 18.84
C PRO A 53 0.99 13.25 19.29
N ALA A 54 0.70 13.14 20.58
CA ALA A 54 -0.43 12.37 21.07
C ALA A 54 -1.75 13.10 20.81
N ILE A 55 -1.80 14.39 21.11
CA ILE A 55 -2.94 15.25 20.77
C ILE A 55 -3.07 15.39 19.25
N GLY A 56 -1.95 15.55 18.55
CA GLY A 56 -1.88 15.60 17.10
C GLY A 56 -2.49 14.36 16.45
N GLN A 57 -2.14 13.16 16.93
CA GLN A 57 -2.69 11.90 16.39
C GLN A 57 -4.22 11.84 16.51
N LEU A 58 -4.78 12.18 17.68
CA LEU A 58 -6.23 12.17 17.88
C LEU A 58 -6.94 13.12 16.91
N ARG A 59 -6.46 14.37 16.82
CA ARG A 59 -7.01 15.39 15.92
C ARG A 59 -6.81 15.02 14.45
N ALA A 60 -5.70 14.38 14.10
CA ALA A 60 -5.40 13.96 12.74
C ALA A 60 -6.33 12.85 12.26
N VAL A 61 -6.64 11.87 13.11
CA VAL A 61 -7.62 10.82 12.81
C VAL A 61 -9.01 11.43 12.63
N GLU A 62 -9.46 12.28 13.57
CA GLU A 62 -10.77 12.95 13.49
C GLU A 62 -10.93 13.79 12.21
N ARG A 63 -9.85 14.42 11.74
CA ARG A 63 -9.86 15.24 10.52
C ARG A 63 -9.59 14.44 9.24
N GLY A 64 -9.22 13.16 9.35
CA GLY A 64 -8.82 12.31 8.23
C GLY A 64 -7.46 12.66 7.62
N VAL A 65 -6.62 13.41 8.34
CA VAL A 65 -5.21 13.62 8.00
C VAL A 65 -4.44 12.31 8.14
N ILE A 66 -4.83 11.48 9.11
CA ILE A 66 -4.45 10.07 9.20
C ILE A 66 -5.71 9.26 8.93
N ASP A 67 -5.67 8.44 7.89
CA ASP A 67 -6.76 7.55 7.50
C ASP A 67 -6.18 6.17 7.14
N VAL A 68 -6.94 5.12 7.38
CA VAL A 68 -6.53 3.73 7.20
C VAL A 68 -7.58 3.02 6.34
N PRO A 69 -7.23 2.59 5.11
CA PRO A 69 -8.17 1.90 4.24
C PRO A 69 -8.63 0.59 4.89
N PHE A 70 -9.92 0.25 4.73
CA PHE A 70 -10.54 -0.96 5.28
C PHE A 70 -10.53 -1.08 6.81
N SER A 71 -10.30 0.02 7.53
CA SER A 71 -10.35 0.03 8.99
C SER A 71 -11.75 -0.33 9.51
N SER A 72 -11.82 -1.25 10.47
CA SER A 72 -13.04 -1.52 11.24
C SER A 72 -13.26 -0.51 12.38
N TRP A 73 -12.31 0.39 12.62
CA TRP A 73 -12.39 1.38 13.68
C TRP A 73 -13.26 2.56 13.25
N ILE A 74 -14.42 2.70 13.89
CA ILE A 74 -15.46 3.70 13.59
C ILE A 74 -15.02 5.17 13.67
N LYS A 75 -13.84 5.46 14.24
CA LYS A 75 -13.31 6.83 14.36
C LYS A 75 -12.50 7.25 13.13
N VAL A 76 -12.09 6.29 12.30
CA VAL A 76 -11.38 6.55 11.04
C VAL A 76 -12.39 6.96 9.97
N ASN A 77 -12.07 7.99 9.20
CA ASN A 77 -12.97 8.49 8.15
C ASN A 77 -13.21 7.47 7.03
N GLY A 78 -12.23 6.61 6.72
CA GLY A 78 -12.35 5.53 5.76
C GLY A 78 -12.57 6.02 4.33
N ARG A 79 -12.08 7.23 4.02
CA ARG A 79 -12.24 7.86 2.69
C ARG A 79 -11.10 7.53 1.75
N VAL A 80 -9.94 7.16 2.31
CA VAL A 80 -8.79 6.76 1.50
C VAL A 80 -9.08 5.46 0.77
N MET A 81 -8.94 5.48 -0.56
CA MET A 81 -8.99 4.31 -1.42
C MET A 81 -7.64 4.07 -2.06
N ILE A 82 -7.19 2.82 -2.01
CA ILE A 82 -5.92 2.39 -2.59
C ILE A 82 -6.14 1.36 -3.69
N VAL A 83 -5.26 1.38 -4.69
CA VAL A 83 -5.25 0.45 -5.81
C VAL A 83 -3.79 0.15 -6.18
N ARG A 84 -3.53 -0.99 -6.80
CA ARG A 84 -2.18 -1.27 -7.32
C ARG A 84 -1.97 -0.58 -8.68
N ASP A 85 -0.76 -0.10 -8.92
CA ASP A 85 -0.32 0.30 -10.25
C ASP A 85 0.03 -0.92 -11.12
N ARG A 86 0.48 -0.65 -12.35
CA ARG A 86 0.84 -1.67 -13.33
C ARG A 86 1.96 -2.61 -12.86
N THR A 87 2.84 -2.15 -11.98
CA THR A 87 3.95 -2.94 -11.41
C THR A 87 3.56 -3.66 -10.13
N GLY A 88 2.33 -3.44 -9.65
CA GLY A 88 1.83 -4.00 -8.41
C GLY A 88 2.12 -3.12 -7.19
N ALA A 89 2.75 -1.95 -7.31
CA ALA A 89 2.95 -1.06 -6.17
C ALA A 89 1.62 -0.41 -5.75
N VAL A 90 1.40 -0.23 -4.45
CA VAL A 90 0.15 0.36 -3.93
C VAL A 90 0.17 1.87 -4.14
N ARG A 91 -0.92 2.42 -4.66
CA ARG A 91 -1.13 3.84 -4.95
C ARG A 91 -2.44 4.34 -4.39
N TYR A 92 -2.53 5.64 -4.17
CA TYR A 92 -3.76 6.30 -3.72
C TYR A 92 -4.68 6.59 -4.92
N LEU A 93 -5.80 5.88 -4.99
CA LEU A 93 -6.88 6.14 -5.95
C LEU A 93 -7.71 7.35 -5.50
N ASP A 94 -8.02 7.41 -4.21
CA ASP A 94 -8.62 8.56 -3.54
C ASP A 94 -7.84 8.83 -2.25
N THR A 95 -7.37 10.07 -2.10
CA THR A 95 -6.59 10.50 -0.95
C THR A 95 -7.46 10.97 0.21
N GLY A 96 -8.78 11.11 0.04
CA GLY A 96 -9.63 11.68 1.08
C GLY A 96 -9.09 13.02 1.59
N ASN A 97 -8.81 13.09 2.89
CA ASN A 97 -8.26 14.28 3.55
C ASN A 97 -6.75 14.19 3.85
N LEU A 98 -6.02 13.24 3.24
CA LEU A 98 -4.57 13.18 3.39
C LEU A 98 -3.95 14.50 2.89
N PRO A 99 -3.00 15.10 3.64
CA PRO A 99 -2.44 16.42 3.36
C PRO A 99 -1.37 16.38 2.27
N PHE A 100 -1.62 15.64 1.20
CA PHE A 100 -0.64 15.48 0.11
C PHE A 100 -0.61 16.69 -0.79
N SER A 101 0.60 17.04 -1.22
CA SER A 101 0.78 18.05 -2.27
C SER A 101 0.20 17.54 -3.59
N ARG A 102 -0.07 18.49 -4.50
CA ARG A 102 -0.50 18.15 -5.85
C ARG A 102 0.50 17.26 -6.58
N GLU A 103 1.81 17.47 -6.35
CA GLU A 103 2.87 16.65 -6.94
C GLU A 103 2.74 15.17 -6.54
N ILE A 104 2.50 14.90 -5.25
CA ILE A 104 2.28 13.54 -4.76
C ILE A 104 1.04 12.93 -5.42
N VAL A 105 -0.09 13.65 -5.41
CA VAL A 105 -1.34 13.15 -6.00
C VAL A 105 -1.19 12.87 -7.50
N ASP A 106 -0.51 13.76 -8.23
CA ASP A 106 -0.29 13.62 -9.66
C ASP A 106 0.66 12.44 -9.97
N TYR A 107 1.66 12.15 -9.12
CA TYR A 107 2.49 10.95 -9.22
C TYR A 107 1.67 9.66 -9.13
N HIS A 108 0.79 9.54 -8.12
CA HIS A 108 -0.08 8.37 -7.97
C HIS A 108 -1.01 8.20 -9.17
N ARG A 109 -1.64 9.29 -9.63
CA ARG A 109 -2.49 9.29 -10.82
C ARG A 109 -1.74 8.83 -12.06
N ALA A 110 -0.51 9.29 -12.28
CA ALA A 110 0.29 8.88 -13.43
C ALA A 110 0.55 7.36 -13.42
N LYS A 111 0.92 6.81 -12.26
CA LYS A 111 1.17 5.37 -12.08
C LYS A 111 -0.08 4.53 -12.27
N ILE A 112 -1.23 5.00 -11.77
CA ILE A 112 -2.52 4.34 -11.98
C ILE A 112 -2.91 4.37 -13.46
N ALA A 113 -2.72 5.51 -14.14
CA ALA A 113 -3.03 5.65 -15.57
C ALA A 113 -2.21 4.71 -16.47
N GLU A 114 -0.99 4.31 -16.06
CA GLU A 114 -0.25 3.26 -16.76
C GLU A 114 -0.99 1.92 -16.74
N ARG A 115 -1.61 1.58 -15.61
CA ARG A 115 -2.42 0.36 -15.47
C ARG A 115 -3.72 0.45 -16.26
N GLU A 116 -4.41 1.59 -16.20
CA GLU A 116 -5.65 1.81 -16.96
C GLU A 116 -5.43 1.60 -18.46
N ARG A 117 -4.33 2.16 -18.98
CA ARG A 117 -3.93 1.97 -20.39
C ARG A 117 -3.58 0.51 -20.71
N ALA A 118 -2.91 -0.20 -19.81
CA ALA A 118 -2.52 -1.59 -20.02
C ALA A 118 -3.71 -2.57 -19.96
N GLU A 119 -4.67 -2.32 -19.07
CA GLU A 119 -5.85 -3.19 -18.87
C GLU A 119 -7.07 -2.76 -19.68
N GLY A 120 -7.06 -1.59 -20.31
CA GLY A 120 -8.17 -1.08 -21.12
C GLY A 120 -9.45 -0.78 -20.32
N ARG A 121 -9.31 -0.49 -19.03
CA ARG A 121 -10.42 -0.19 -18.11
C ARG A 121 -10.03 0.90 -17.11
N PRO A 122 -10.98 1.70 -16.61
CA PRO A 122 -10.70 2.72 -15.62
C PRO A 122 -10.33 2.11 -14.26
N ALA A 123 -9.56 2.86 -13.47
CA ALA A 123 -9.30 2.56 -12.07
C ALA A 123 -10.50 3.00 -11.23
N ASP A 124 -11.29 2.03 -10.79
CA ASP A 124 -12.54 2.24 -10.05
C ASP A 124 -12.63 1.31 -8.83
N LEU A 125 -13.74 1.37 -8.11
CA LEU A 125 -13.99 0.49 -6.96
C LEU A 125 -13.91 -1.00 -7.33
N LYS A 126 -14.27 -1.37 -8.57
CA LYS A 126 -14.15 -2.76 -9.02
C LYS A 126 -12.68 -3.18 -9.06
N MET A 127 -11.80 -2.32 -9.58
CA MET A 127 -10.34 -2.59 -9.55
C MET A 127 -9.81 -2.75 -8.13
N VAL A 128 -10.27 -1.93 -7.17
CA VAL A 128 -9.92 -2.08 -5.74
C VAL A 128 -10.37 -3.44 -5.19
N ILE A 129 -11.62 -3.85 -5.48
CA ILE A 129 -12.16 -5.15 -5.06
C ILE A 129 -11.36 -6.31 -5.69
N ASP A 130 -11.02 -6.18 -6.97
CA ASP A 130 -10.22 -7.19 -7.69
C ASP A 130 -8.84 -7.35 -7.03
N ASP A 131 -8.18 -6.24 -6.67
CA ASP A 131 -6.88 -6.27 -5.98
C ASP A 131 -6.95 -6.93 -4.60
N VAL A 132 -7.99 -6.63 -3.81
CA VAL A 132 -8.22 -7.26 -2.50
C VAL A 132 -8.49 -8.76 -2.65
N ARG A 133 -9.30 -9.15 -3.64
CA ARG A 133 -9.58 -10.57 -3.92
C ARG A 133 -8.36 -11.30 -4.45
N GLY A 134 -7.46 -10.64 -5.17
CA GLY A 134 -6.22 -11.22 -5.68
C GLY A 134 -5.39 -11.89 -4.60
N TYR A 135 -5.31 -11.31 -3.39
CA TYR A 135 -4.62 -11.91 -2.25
C TYR A 135 -5.23 -13.23 -1.77
N ALA A 136 -6.55 -13.35 -1.89
CA ALA A 136 -7.30 -14.54 -1.47
C ALA A 136 -7.36 -15.61 -2.56
N ALA A 137 -7.24 -15.21 -3.83
CA ALA A 137 -7.43 -16.09 -4.97
C ALA A 137 -6.46 -17.29 -4.96
N GLU A 138 -5.21 -17.09 -4.55
CA GLU A 138 -4.25 -18.20 -4.43
C GLU A 138 -4.50 -19.10 -3.21
N LEU A 139 -5.11 -18.58 -2.14
CA LEU A 139 -5.49 -19.35 -0.94
C LEU A 139 -6.69 -20.27 -1.19
N PHE A 140 -7.59 -19.88 -2.08
CA PHE A 140 -8.82 -20.63 -2.40
C PHE A 140 -8.75 -21.42 -3.72
N ARG A 141 -7.68 -21.26 -4.51
CA ARG A 141 -7.37 -22.21 -5.59
C ARG A 141 -6.92 -23.52 -4.96
N ALA A 142 -7.80 -24.53 -4.97
CA ALA A 142 -7.38 -25.89 -4.71
C ALA A 142 -6.23 -26.22 -5.68
N PRO A 143 -5.11 -26.79 -5.22
CA PRO A 143 -4.07 -27.22 -6.14
C PRO A 143 -4.69 -28.23 -7.11
N GLU A 144 -4.59 -27.98 -8.41
CA GLU A 144 -4.76 -29.04 -9.39
C GLU A 144 -3.63 -30.04 -9.12
N VAL A 145 -3.95 -31.10 -8.40
CA VAL A 145 -3.09 -32.27 -8.32
C VAL A 145 -3.13 -32.88 -9.71
N VAL A 146 -2.18 -32.48 -10.56
CA VAL A 146 -1.84 -33.25 -11.75
C VAL A 146 -1.28 -34.57 -11.24
N VAL A 147 -2.16 -35.57 -11.10
CA VAL A 147 -1.74 -36.96 -10.93
C VAL A 147 -1.06 -37.33 -12.24
N ALA A 148 0.27 -37.28 -12.24
CA ALA A 148 1.06 -37.85 -13.32
C ALA A 148 0.69 -39.33 -13.43
N GLY A 149 -0.06 -39.66 -14.47
CA GLY A 149 -0.49 -41.02 -14.76
C GLY A 149 0.71 -41.97 -14.81
N ARG A 150 0.57 -43.10 -14.13
CA ARG A 150 1.29 -44.32 -14.48
C ARG A 150 0.42 -45.11 -15.44
#